data_AF-A0A396Q724-F1
#
_entry.id   AF-A0A396Q724-F1
#
_cell.length_a   1.000
_cell.length_b   1.000
_cell.length_c   1.000
_cell.angle_alpha   90.00
_cell.angle_beta   90.00
_cell.angle_gamma   90.00
#
_symmetry.space_group_name_H-M   'P 1'
#
loop_
_entity.id
_entity.type
_entity.pdbx_description
1 polymer ?
#
loop_
_entity_poly.entity_id
_entity_poly.type
_entity_poly.pdbx_seq_one_letter_code
_entity_poly.pdbx_strand_id
1 'polypeptide(L)'
;MKNQKRHSRKLLSILLVLCMALTIVPITAFAAGVNYIDKISVTYTAPDYKAGDAPQAAASVTEGECSVAYEYWREIEQKTEGSVWTGTGRYWYSDSSKMASLAADKQITQFEAGHHYSYNIVLKTNSGYFISDDTIVSVGDYEWGKAGSDTNLEIKEMSTELRIYSPYSIDLPAASTDEVITTVDIGNVWKKLDSSQPVAFTAEVNPNNSACSGKV
;
A
#
# COMPACT_ATOMS: atom_id res chain seq x y z
N MET A 1 6.52 56.88 50.09
CA MET A 1 7.50 56.42 49.07
C MET A 1 8.68 55.57 49.58
N LYS A 2 9.01 55.48 50.88
CA LYS A 2 10.16 54.67 51.37
C LYS A 2 9.89 53.16 51.53
N ASN A 3 8.65 52.75 51.85
CA ASN A 3 8.32 51.34 52.10
C ASN A 3 8.24 50.46 50.83
N GLN A 4 7.79 51.04 49.71
CA GLN A 4 7.58 50.31 48.44
C GLN A 4 8.91 49.87 47.80
N LYS A 5 9.96 50.71 47.86
CA LYS A 5 11.31 50.37 47.40
C LYS A 5 12.01 49.30 48.24
N ARG A 6 11.66 49.17 49.53
CA ARG A 6 12.23 48.14 50.43
C ARG A 6 11.57 46.79 50.18
N HIS A 7 10.27 46.79 49.87
CA HIS A 7 9.51 45.59 49.55
C HIS A 7 9.90 44.98 48.21
N SER A 8 10.11 45.82 47.17
CA SER A 8 10.54 45.36 45.85
C SER A 8 11.94 44.75 45.85
N ARG A 9 12.87 45.30 46.64
CA ARG A 9 14.22 44.73 46.82
C ARG A 9 14.19 43.36 47.48
N LYS A 10 13.34 43.17 48.50
CA LYS A 10 13.17 41.86 49.16
C LYS A 10 12.55 40.82 48.22
N LEU A 11 11.53 41.21 47.46
CA LEU A 11 10.92 40.35 46.43
C LEU A 11 11.91 39.96 45.34
N LEU A 12 12.72 40.90 44.87
CA LEU A 12 13.75 40.64 43.86
C LEU A 12 14.83 39.67 44.39
N SER A 13 15.27 39.85 45.65
CA SER A 13 16.23 38.94 46.28
C SER A 13 15.65 37.54 46.48
N ILE A 14 14.39 37.41 46.88
CA ILE A 14 13.72 36.10 47.02
C ILE A 14 13.57 35.42 45.65
N LEU A 15 13.20 36.18 44.61
CA LEU A 15 13.07 35.65 43.25
C LEU A 15 14.42 35.17 42.70
N LEU A 16 15.51 35.93 42.92
CA LEU A 16 16.86 35.53 42.51
C LEU A 16 17.35 34.27 43.22
N VAL A 17 17.10 34.15 44.53
CA VAL A 17 17.44 32.94 45.30
C VAL A 17 16.61 31.75 44.83
N LEU A 18 15.32 31.94 44.53
CA LEU A 18 14.47 30.90 43.97
C LEU A 18 14.94 30.47 42.57
N CYS A 19 15.29 31.41 41.70
CA CYS A 19 15.84 31.11 40.38
C CYS A 19 17.16 30.33 40.47
N MET A 20 18.08 30.72 41.36
CA MET A 20 19.32 29.94 41.55
C MET A 20 19.05 28.55 42.15
N ALA A 21 18.10 28.42 43.09
CA ALA A 21 17.71 27.11 43.62
C ALA A 21 17.08 26.20 42.55
N LEU A 22 16.28 26.76 41.63
CA LEU A 22 15.75 26.03 40.47
C LEU A 22 16.81 25.63 39.44
N THR A 23 17.99 26.26 39.42
CA THR A 23 19.11 25.80 38.57
C THR A 23 19.94 24.68 39.20
N ILE A 24 19.71 24.37 40.49
CA ILE A 24 20.46 23.36 41.24
C ILE A 24 19.70 22.01 41.27
N VAL A 25 18.46 21.94 40.77
CA VAL A 25 17.86 20.62 40.50
C VAL A 25 18.71 19.94 39.42
N PRO A 26 19.23 18.73 39.68
CA PRO A 26 19.94 17.99 38.65
C PRO A 26 18.99 17.83 37.47
N ILE A 27 19.33 18.44 36.34
CA ILE A 27 18.79 18.05 35.05
C ILE A 27 19.38 16.66 34.79
N THR A 28 18.86 15.65 35.48
CA THR A 28 18.98 14.25 35.09
C THR A 28 18.03 14.01 33.92
N ALA A 29 18.14 14.85 32.89
CA ALA A 29 17.49 14.61 31.63
C ALA A 29 18.25 13.49 30.94
N PHE A 30 17.70 12.29 31.06
CA PHE A 30 17.83 11.15 30.16
C PHE A 30 19.15 11.07 29.39
N ALA A 31 20.12 10.39 30.00
CA ALA A 31 21.10 9.57 29.25
C ALA A 31 20.55 8.15 29.02
N ALA A 32 19.22 8.01 28.87
CA ALA A 32 18.67 6.80 28.26
C ALA A 32 18.99 6.92 26.77
N GLY A 33 19.73 5.97 26.22
CA GLY A 33 20.01 5.93 24.79
C GLY A 33 18.71 6.02 23.98
N VAL A 34 18.81 6.51 22.75
CA VAL A 34 17.68 6.49 21.82
C VAL A 34 17.27 5.04 21.60
N ASN A 35 16.00 4.71 21.80
CA ASN A 35 15.49 3.35 21.59
C ASN A 35 15.28 3.11 20.09
N TYR A 36 16.35 2.76 19.40
CA TYR A 36 16.25 2.32 18.00
C TYR A 36 15.69 0.90 17.95
N ILE A 37 14.80 0.66 16.98
CA ILE A 37 14.25 -0.66 16.72
C ILE A 37 15.27 -1.44 15.87
N ASP A 38 15.73 -2.59 16.36
CA ASP A 38 16.69 -3.41 15.60
C ASP A 38 16.02 -4.14 14.42
N LYS A 39 14.80 -4.65 14.65
CA LYS A 39 14.05 -5.45 13.66
C LYS A 39 12.58 -5.10 13.65
N ILE A 40 12.02 -5.08 12.44
CA ILE A 40 10.60 -4.96 12.19
C ILE A 40 10.19 -6.10 11.26
N SER A 41 9.17 -6.86 11.68
CA SER A 41 8.58 -7.90 10.85
C SER A 41 7.10 -7.61 10.65
N VAL A 42 6.65 -7.60 9.40
CA VAL A 42 5.25 -7.39 9.01
C VAL A 42 4.80 -8.57 8.19
N THR A 43 3.64 -9.13 8.52
CA THR A 43 2.94 -10.11 7.67
C THR A 43 1.71 -9.46 7.05
N TYR A 44 1.24 -10.01 5.93
CA TYR A 44 -0.02 -9.62 5.33
C TYR A 44 -0.65 -10.81 4.61
N THR A 45 -1.98 -10.81 4.51
CA THR A 45 -2.70 -11.75 3.64
C THR A 45 -2.90 -11.10 2.28
N ALA A 46 -2.59 -11.81 1.20
CA ALA A 46 -2.88 -11.40 -0.17
C ALA A 46 -4.06 -12.21 -0.73
N PRO A 47 -5.31 -11.72 -0.61
CA PRO A 47 -6.43 -12.32 -1.30
C PRO A 47 -6.20 -12.33 -2.82
N ASP A 48 -6.72 -13.35 -3.48
CA ASP A 48 -6.75 -13.41 -4.93
C ASP A 48 -7.84 -12.49 -5.50
N TYR A 49 -7.62 -11.17 -5.38
CA TYR A 49 -8.59 -10.14 -5.77
C TYR A 49 -8.98 -10.24 -7.25
N LYS A 50 -10.23 -9.87 -7.53
CA LYS A 50 -10.82 -9.75 -8.86
C LYS A 50 -11.43 -8.37 -9.05
N ALA A 51 -11.68 -8.01 -10.30
CA ALA A 51 -12.44 -6.80 -10.61
C ALA A 51 -13.82 -6.85 -9.94
N GLY A 52 -14.20 -5.76 -9.29
CA GLY A 52 -15.39 -5.64 -8.45
C GLY A 52 -15.17 -5.88 -6.96
N ASP A 53 -14.05 -6.51 -6.57
CA ASP A 53 -13.74 -6.71 -5.15
C ASP A 53 -13.37 -5.40 -4.47
N ALA A 54 -13.79 -5.26 -3.21
CA ALA A 54 -13.40 -4.13 -2.37
C ALA A 54 -12.03 -4.38 -1.72
N PRO A 55 -11.14 -3.37 -1.65
CA PRO A 55 -9.90 -3.50 -0.91
C PRO A 55 -10.15 -3.67 0.59
N GLN A 56 -9.32 -4.46 1.26
CA GLN A 56 -9.37 -4.66 2.71
C GLN A 56 -7.99 -4.50 3.35
N ALA A 57 -8.01 -4.17 4.65
CA ALA A 57 -6.83 -4.17 5.50
C ALA A 57 -6.41 -5.62 5.79
N ALA A 58 -5.13 -5.91 5.74
CA ALA A 58 -4.59 -7.26 5.81
C ALA A 58 -3.24 -7.36 6.53
N ALA A 59 -2.61 -6.24 6.90
CA ALA A 59 -1.27 -6.25 7.50
C ALA A 59 -1.32 -6.40 9.03
N SER A 60 -0.30 -7.07 9.58
CA SER A 60 -0.03 -7.10 11.01
C SER A 60 1.47 -7.04 11.25
N VAL A 61 1.88 -6.26 12.25
CA VAL A 61 3.25 -6.32 12.79
C VAL A 61 3.38 -7.61 13.61
N THR A 62 4.43 -8.39 13.36
CA THR A 62 4.77 -9.61 14.08
C THR A 62 6.01 -9.46 14.95
N GLU A 63 6.84 -8.44 14.69
CA GLU A 63 8.02 -8.09 15.48
C GLU A 63 8.31 -6.59 15.36
N GLY A 64 8.83 -6.00 16.44
CA GLY A 64 9.23 -4.59 16.49
C GLY A 64 8.25 -3.72 17.28
N GLU A 65 8.77 -2.60 17.79
CA GLU A 65 8.03 -1.66 18.66
C GLU A 65 7.27 -0.63 17.82
N CYS A 66 6.35 -1.14 17.00
CA CYS A 66 5.53 -0.34 16.10
C CYS A 66 4.17 -1.01 15.85
N SER A 67 3.28 -0.29 15.20
CA SER A 67 1.96 -0.77 14.78
C SER A 67 1.65 -0.33 13.37
N VAL A 68 0.75 -1.04 12.69
CA VAL A 68 0.21 -0.60 11.40
C VAL A 68 -0.61 0.66 11.65
N ALA A 69 -0.12 1.79 11.13
CA ALA A 69 -0.83 3.07 11.21
C ALA A 69 -1.99 3.10 10.23
N TYR A 70 -1.70 2.72 8.99
CA TYR A 70 -2.67 2.51 7.94
C TYR A 70 -2.02 1.78 6.77
N GLU A 71 -2.85 1.08 6.03
CA GLU A 71 -2.58 0.48 4.75
C GLU A 71 -3.27 1.29 3.65
N TYR A 72 -2.72 1.23 2.44
CA TYR A 72 -3.38 1.81 1.29
C TYR A 72 -3.08 1.05 0.00
N TRP A 73 -4.10 1.01 -0.86
CA TRP A 73 -3.95 0.62 -2.26
C TRP A 73 -3.81 1.87 -3.11
N ARG A 74 -2.93 1.82 -4.09
CA ARG A 74 -2.71 2.88 -5.07
C ARG A 74 -2.86 2.30 -6.45
N GLU A 75 -3.68 2.93 -7.29
CA GLU A 75 -3.70 2.60 -8.70
C GLU A 75 -2.44 3.11 -9.37
N ILE A 76 -1.82 2.25 -10.17
CA ILE A 76 -0.59 2.49 -10.89
C ILE A 76 -0.77 2.22 -12.38
N GLU A 77 -0.02 2.94 -13.19
CA GLU A 77 -0.02 2.84 -14.65
C GLU A 77 1.39 2.93 -15.21
N GLN A 78 1.59 2.28 -16.36
CA GLN A 78 2.69 2.58 -17.27
C GLN A 78 2.14 3.43 -18.41
N LYS A 79 2.58 4.70 -18.50
CA LYS A 79 2.13 5.61 -19.57
C LYS A 79 2.60 5.17 -20.95
N THR A 80 3.73 4.51 -21.00
CA THR A 80 4.27 3.81 -22.17
C THR A 80 4.67 2.41 -21.72
N GLU A 81 4.40 1.40 -22.53
CA GLU A 81 4.81 0.02 -22.23
C GLU A 81 6.30 -0.04 -21.90
N GLY A 82 6.65 -0.68 -20.77
CA GLY A 82 8.02 -0.77 -20.28
C GLY A 82 8.55 0.48 -19.55
N SER A 83 7.75 1.53 -19.37
CA SER A 83 8.12 2.71 -18.56
C SER A 83 7.99 2.46 -17.04
N VAL A 84 8.51 3.40 -16.25
CA VAL A 84 8.38 3.34 -14.78
C VAL A 84 6.90 3.42 -14.39
N TRP A 85 6.47 2.53 -13.50
CA TRP A 85 5.14 2.57 -12.92
C TRP A 85 4.93 3.87 -12.14
N THR A 86 3.91 4.63 -12.52
CA THR A 86 3.51 5.87 -11.84
C THR A 86 2.11 5.72 -11.30
N GLY A 87 1.72 6.56 -10.34
CA GLY A 87 0.37 6.50 -9.78
C GLY A 87 -0.56 7.43 -10.49
N THR A 88 -1.80 6.99 -10.63
CA THR A 88 -2.89 7.79 -11.21
C THR A 88 -3.41 8.85 -10.22
N GLY A 89 -3.03 8.72 -8.94
CA GLY A 89 -3.53 9.54 -7.84
C GLY A 89 -4.84 9.02 -7.24
N ARG A 90 -5.28 7.81 -7.63
CA ARG A 90 -6.38 7.11 -6.97
C ARG A 90 -5.86 6.21 -5.85
N TYR A 91 -6.58 6.21 -4.74
CA TYR A 91 -6.19 5.53 -3.52
C TYR A 91 -7.38 4.90 -2.80
N TRP A 92 -7.13 3.80 -2.12
CA TRP A 92 -7.94 3.36 -0.99
C TRP A 92 -7.08 3.47 0.27
N TYR A 93 -7.65 3.96 1.37
CA TYR A 93 -6.99 3.96 2.68
C TYR A 93 -7.83 3.15 3.67
N SER A 94 -7.16 2.30 4.45
CA SER A 94 -7.76 1.66 5.63
C SER A 94 -8.12 2.66 6.73
N ASP A 95 -7.39 3.79 6.83
CA ASP A 95 -7.75 4.91 7.69
C ASP A 95 -8.93 5.68 7.10
N SER A 96 -10.06 5.63 7.79
CA SER A 96 -11.31 6.27 7.37
C SER A 96 -11.21 7.79 7.22
N SER A 97 -10.37 8.47 8.01
CA SER A 97 -10.20 9.92 7.92
C SER A 97 -9.39 10.30 6.68
N LYS A 98 -8.35 9.52 6.36
CA LYS A 98 -7.59 9.66 5.10
C LYS A 98 -8.47 9.36 3.90
N MET A 99 -9.26 8.29 3.97
CA MET A 99 -10.19 7.92 2.91
C MET A 99 -11.22 9.03 2.67
N ALA A 100 -11.81 9.58 3.73
CA ALA A 100 -12.77 10.68 3.64
C ALA A 100 -12.17 12.00 3.15
N SER A 101 -10.85 12.19 3.27
CA SER A 101 -10.16 13.39 2.76
C SER A 101 -10.00 13.40 1.23
N LEU A 102 -10.17 12.25 0.57
CA LEU A 102 -10.08 12.14 -0.88
C LEU A 102 -11.38 12.59 -1.56
N ALA A 103 -11.24 13.28 -2.69
CA ALA A 103 -12.36 13.48 -3.62
C ALA A 103 -12.91 12.13 -4.11
N ALA A 104 -14.21 12.06 -4.40
CA ALA A 104 -14.88 10.82 -4.74
C ALA A 104 -14.28 10.09 -5.96
N ASP A 105 -13.80 10.83 -6.96
CA ASP A 105 -13.12 10.29 -8.15
C ASP A 105 -11.70 9.76 -7.86
N LYS A 106 -11.14 10.09 -6.68
CA LYS A 106 -9.84 9.62 -6.22
C LYS A 106 -9.92 8.44 -5.28
N GLN A 107 -11.14 8.03 -4.89
CA GLN A 107 -11.34 6.88 -4.04
C GLN A 107 -11.39 5.59 -4.87
N ILE A 108 -10.59 4.61 -4.48
CA ILE A 108 -10.74 3.22 -4.92
C ILE A 108 -11.70 2.57 -3.94
N THR A 109 -12.92 2.30 -4.37
CA THR A 109 -13.92 1.59 -3.55
C THR A 109 -14.06 0.13 -3.97
N GLN A 110 -13.72 -0.17 -5.22
CA GLN A 110 -13.59 -1.50 -5.80
C GLN A 110 -12.41 -1.48 -6.77
N PHE A 111 -11.80 -2.64 -7.00
CA PHE A 111 -10.82 -2.77 -8.07
C PHE A 111 -11.52 -2.88 -9.43
N GLU A 112 -10.93 -2.28 -10.45
CA GLU A 112 -11.51 -2.20 -11.80
C GLU A 112 -10.73 -3.09 -12.78
N ALA A 113 -11.43 -3.70 -13.73
CA ALA A 113 -10.79 -4.50 -14.78
C ALA A 113 -9.97 -3.61 -15.73
N GLY A 114 -8.79 -4.05 -16.12
CA GLY A 114 -7.85 -3.31 -16.97
C GLY A 114 -6.94 -2.35 -16.20
N HIS A 115 -6.92 -2.42 -14.87
CA HIS A 115 -6.12 -1.55 -14.01
C HIS A 115 -5.11 -2.35 -13.17
N HIS A 116 -4.06 -1.65 -12.74
CA HIS A 116 -3.01 -2.21 -11.89
C HIS A 116 -2.97 -1.48 -10.56
N TYR A 117 -2.70 -2.20 -9.48
CA TYR A 117 -2.69 -1.63 -8.14
C TYR A 117 -1.48 -2.12 -7.34
N SER A 118 -0.89 -1.23 -6.56
CA SER A 118 0.09 -1.60 -5.54
C SER A 118 -0.50 -1.46 -4.15
N TYR A 119 -0.29 -2.48 -3.33
CA TYR A 119 -0.56 -2.46 -1.90
C TYR A 119 0.62 -1.83 -1.16
N ASN A 120 0.37 -1.05 -0.13
CA ASN A 120 1.41 -0.33 0.62
C ASN A 120 1.02 -0.27 2.09
N ILE A 121 2.02 -0.30 2.97
CA ILE A 121 1.83 -0.37 4.42
C ILE A 121 2.59 0.78 5.07
N VAL A 122 1.95 1.47 6.01
CA VAL A 122 2.58 2.51 6.82
C VAL A 122 2.56 2.09 8.28
N LEU A 123 3.73 2.04 8.88
CA LEU A 123 3.92 1.72 10.29
C LEU A 123 4.20 2.99 11.09
N LYS A 124 3.72 3.02 12.32
CA LYS A 124 4.05 4.06 13.31
C LYS A 124 4.74 3.41 14.50
N THR A 125 5.86 3.99 14.93
CA THR A 125 6.56 3.52 16.13
C THR A 125 5.75 3.76 17.39
N ASN A 126 5.95 2.88 18.37
CA ASN A 126 5.48 3.10 19.73
C ASN A 126 6.16 4.34 20.33
N SER A 127 5.52 4.98 21.31
CA SER A 127 6.06 6.20 21.92
C SER A 127 7.46 5.95 22.49
N GLY A 128 8.43 6.77 22.09
CA GLY A 128 9.82 6.67 22.54
C GLY A 128 10.69 5.71 21.74
N TYR A 129 10.17 5.07 20.69
CA TYR A 129 10.92 4.22 19.75
C TYR A 129 11.13 4.90 18.40
N PHE A 130 12.26 4.58 17.78
CA PHE A 130 12.71 5.20 16.54
C PHE A 130 13.26 4.17 15.55
N ILE A 131 13.07 4.42 14.26
CA ILE A 131 13.63 3.61 13.17
C ILE A 131 14.97 4.23 12.75
N SER A 132 16.00 3.41 12.65
CA SER A 132 17.30 3.82 12.10
C SER A 132 17.48 3.29 10.69
N ASP A 133 18.47 3.81 9.97
CA ASP A 133 18.85 3.28 8.67
C ASP A 133 19.30 1.80 8.75
N ASP A 134 19.74 1.35 9.93
CA ASP A 134 20.20 -0.01 10.20
C ASP A 134 19.10 -0.97 10.66
N THR A 135 17.87 -0.50 10.93
CA THR A 135 16.72 -1.35 11.26
C THR A 135 16.49 -2.37 10.14
N ILE A 136 16.48 -3.66 10.48
CA ILE A 136 16.21 -4.73 9.51
C ILE A 136 14.70 -4.91 9.37
N VAL A 137 14.20 -4.95 8.14
CA VAL A 137 12.79 -5.07 7.82
C VAL A 137 12.53 -6.39 7.09
N SER A 138 11.57 -7.16 7.61
CA SER A 138 11.04 -8.36 6.95
C SER A 138 9.57 -8.17 6.61
N VAL A 139 9.17 -8.56 5.40
CA VAL A 139 7.79 -8.43 4.91
C VAL A 139 7.33 -9.78 4.35
N GLY A 140 6.27 -10.33 4.94
CA GLY A 140 5.89 -11.73 4.74
C GLY A 140 7.00 -12.65 5.25
N ASP A 141 7.39 -13.62 4.44
CA ASP A 141 8.45 -14.59 4.77
C ASP A 141 9.86 -14.15 4.31
N TYR A 142 10.00 -12.90 3.85
CA TYR A 142 11.23 -12.41 3.23
C TYR A 142 11.84 -11.23 4.00
N GLU A 143 13.15 -11.30 4.26
CA GLU A 143 13.92 -10.15 4.73
C GLU A 143 14.20 -9.21 3.54
N TRP A 144 13.76 -7.96 3.64
CA TRP A 144 14.00 -6.91 2.64
C TRP A 144 15.29 -6.12 2.93
N GLY A 145 15.88 -6.33 4.10
CA GLY A 145 17.15 -5.72 4.50
C GLY A 145 16.96 -4.45 5.31
N LYS A 146 17.89 -3.51 5.15
CA LYS A 146 17.98 -2.30 6.00
C LYS A 146 17.02 -1.20 5.56
N ALA A 147 16.33 -0.59 6.52
CA ALA A 147 15.32 0.45 6.29
C ALA A 147 15.85 1.68 5.53
N GLY A 148 17.15 2.00 5.66
CA GLY A 148 17.77 3.12 4.95
C GLY A 148 18.39 2.77 3.59
N SER A 149 18.39 1.49 3.19
CA SER A 149 19.11 1.02 1.99
C SER A 149 18.21 0.47 0.87
N ASP A 150 16.99 0.05 1.20
CA ASP A 150 16.06 -0.52 0.23
C ASP A 150 15.17 0.55 -0.43
N THR A 151 14.95 0.47 -1.74
CA THR A 151 14.16 1.45 -2.49
C THR A 151 12.67 1.41 -2.19
N ASN A 152 12.17 0.31 -1.62
CA ASN A 152 10.78 0.12 -1.23
C ASN A 152 10.55 0.45 0.25
N LEU A 153 11.57 0.86 0.99
CA LEU A 153 11.49 1.26 2.39
C LEU A 153 11.79 2.76 2.51
N GLU A 154 11.00 3.47 3.31
CA GLU A 154 11.24 4.90 3.54
C GLU A 154 10.92 5.31 4.97
N ILE A 155 11.93 5.84 5.65
CA ILE A 155 11.81 6.40 6.99
C ILE A 155 11.27 7.83 6.90
N LYS A 156 10.21 8.12 7.65
CA LYS A 156 9.51 9.41 7.70
C LYS A 156 9.27 9.87 9.13
N GLU A 157 8.75 11.10 9.25
CA GLU A 157 8.30 11.69 10.51
C GLU A 157 9.35 11.61 11.62
N MET A 158 10.56 12.11 11.35
CA MET A 158 11.68 12.08 12.30
C MET A 158 11.93 10.68 12.90
N SER A 159 12.02 9.67 12.04
CA SER A 159 12.25 8.27 12.42
C SER A 159 11.11 7.60 13.19
N THR A 160 9.88 8.09 13.07
CA THR A 160 8.71 7.48 13.75
C THR A 160 7.71 6.84 12.80
N GLU A 161 7.91 6.96 11.49
CA GLU A 161 7.07 6.32 10.47
C GLU A 161 7.96 5.52 9.51
N LEU A 162 7.57 4.29 9.19
CA LEU A 162 8.17 3.49 8.12
C LEU A 162 7.10 3.26 7.05
N ARG A 163 7.42 3.58 5.80
CA ARG A 163 6.60 3.25 4.64
C ARG A 163 7.21 2.05 3.93
N ILE A 164 6.38 1.05 3.68
CA ILE A 164 6.71 -0.17 2.97
C ILE A 164 5.91 -0.15 1.66
N TYR A 165 6.61 0.03 0.55
CA TYR A 165 6.02 0.20 -0.76
C TYR A 165 5.93 -1.11 -1.53
N SER A 166 4.76 -1.36 -2.12
CA SER A 166 4.52 -2.46 -3.06
C SER A 166 4.99 -3.86 -2.62
N PRO A 167 4.77 -4.33 -1.36
CA PRO A 167 5.02 -5.73 -1.02
C PRO A 167 4.17 -6.72 -1.81
N TYR A 168 3.05 -6.23 -2.34
CA TYR A 168 2.16 -6.97 -3.22
C TYR A 168 1.57 -6.00 -4.27
N SER A 169 1.39 -6.50 -5.47
CA SER A 169 0.70 -5.80 -6.56
C SER A 169 -0.22 -6.75 -7.29
N ILE A 170 -1.28 -6.20 -7.86
CA ILE A 170 -2.23 -6.94 -8.69
C ILE A 170 -2.33 -6.29 -10.06
N ASP A 171 -2.43 -7.15 -11.06
CA ASP A 171 -2.80 -6.81 -12.42
C ASP A 171 -4.17 -7.43 -12.68
N LEU A 172 -5.17 -6.60 -12.93
CA LEU A 172 -6.51 -7.05 -13.27
C LEU A 172 -6.68 -6.92 -14.77
N PRO A 173 -6.71 -8.03 -15.53
CA PRO A 173 -6.86 -7.95 -16.97
C PRO A 173 -8.17 -7.24 -17.31
N ALA A 174 -8.18 -6.54 -18.45
CA ALA A 174 -9.41 -6.01 -19.00
C ALA A 174 -10.43 -7.15 -19.14
N ALA A 175 -11.72 -6.85 -18.92
CA ALA A 175 -12.77 -7.82 -19.16
C ALA A 175 -12.61 -8.36 -20.59
N SER A 176 -12.34 -9.66 -20.71
CA SER A 176 -12.16 -10.30 -22.01
C SER A 176 -13.42 -10.05 -22.84
N THR A 177 -13.23 -9.40 -23.99
CA THR A 177 -14.24 -9.34 -25.05
C THR A 177 -14.13 -10.53 -25.98
N ASP A 178 -13.28 -11.52 -25.64
CA ASP A 178 -13.14 -12.71 -26.44
C ASP A 178 -14.47 -13.45 -26.43
N GLU A 179 -15.09 -13.49 -27.60
CA GLU A 179 -16.17 -14.41 -27.88
C GLU A 179 -15.56 -15.82 -27.88
N VAL A 180 -15.46 -16.42 -26.69
CA VAL A 180 -15.03 -17.80 -26.56
C VAL A 180 -16.13 -18.68 -27.14
N ILE A 181 -15.79 -19.49 -28.14
CA ILE A 181 -16.68 -20.55 -28.60
C ILE A 181 -16.78 -21.58 -27.46
N THR A 182 -17.84 -21.47 -26.66
CA THR A 182 -18.05 -22.33 -25.49
C THR A 182 -18.63 -23.69 -25.85
N THR A 183 -19.21 -23.83 -27.05
CA THR A 183 -19.79 -25.08 -27.54
C THR A 183 -19.80 -25.11 -29.06
N VAL A 184 -19.42 -26.25 -29.63
CA VAL A 184 -19.67 -26.59 -31.03
C VAL A 184 -20.44 -27.90 -31.03
N ASP A 185 -21.73 -27.84 -31.33
CA ASP A 185 -22.57 -29.03 -31.50
C ASP A 185 -22.64 -29.41 -32.98
N ILE A 186 -22.26 -30.64 -33.31
CA ILE A 186 -22.25 -31.16 -34.69
C ILE A 186 -23.05 -32.46 -34.72
N GLY A 187 -24.33 -32.37 -35.11
CA GLY A 187 -25.21 -33.52 -35.32
C GLY A 187 -25.36 -33.89 -36.80
N ASN A 188 -25.63 -35.18 -37.07
CA ASN A 188 -26.09 -35.69 -38.38
C ASN A 188 -25.18 -35.38 -39.59
N VAL A 189 -23.88 -35.69 -39.51
CA VAL A 189 -23.01 -35.65 -40.70
C VAL A 189 -23.23 -36.90 -41.57
N TRP A 190 -24.08 -36.79 -42.59
CA TRP A 190 -24.32 -37.84 -43.58
C TRP A 190 -23.66 -37.48 -44.91
N LYS A 191 -22.53 -38.13 -45.26
CA LYS A 191 -21.82 -37.93 -46.53
C LYS A 191 -21.79 -39.22 -47.34
N LYS A 192 -22.18 -39.15 -48.61
CA LYS A 192 -21.98 -40.27 -49.55
C LYS A 192 -20.49 -40.36 -49.88
N LEU A 193 -19.91 -41.54 -49.68
CA LEU A 193 -18.48 -41.78 -49.86
C LEU A 193 -18.22 -42.43 -51.22
N ASP A 194 -17.11 -42.05 -51.84
CA ASP A 194 -16.56 -42.65 -53.04
C ASP A 194 -15.18 -43.24 -52.69
N SER A 195 -14.98 -44.53 -52.93
CA SER A 195 -13.73 -45.22 -52.58
C SER A 195 -12.54 -44.83 -53.46
N SER A 196 -12.77 -44.10 -54.55
CA SER A 196 -11.71 -43.63 -55.45
C SER A 196 -11.09 -42.29 -55.02
N GLN A 197 -11.64 -41.62 -54.00
CA GLN A 197 -11.17 -40.32 -53.55
C GLN A 197 -11.12 -40.20 -52.01
N PRO A 198 -10.16 -39.44 -51.45
CA PRO A 198 -10.12 -39.18 -50.02
C PRO A 198 -11.33 -38.35 -49.56
N VAL A 199 -11.87 -38.67 -48.39
CA VAL A 199 -12.99 -37.94 -47.80
C VAL A 199 -12.51 -36.64 -47.18
N ALA A 200 -13.01 -35.50 -47.66
CA ALA A 200 -12.74 -34.18 -47.08
C ALA A 200 -13.99 -33.57 -46.45
N PHE A 201 -13.82 -32.92 -45.30
CA PHE A 201 -14.82 -32.09 -44.65
C PHE A 201 -14.36 -30.64 -44.73
N THR A 202 -15.26 -29.75 -45.15
CA THR A 202 -15.09 -28.29 -45.06
C THR A 202 -16.23 -27.76 -44.20
N ALA A 203 -15.92 -26.87 -43.27
CA ALA A 203 -16.89 -26.16 -42.46
C ALA A 203 -16.78 -24.68 -42.78
N GLU A 204 -17.92 -24.00 -42.86
CA GLU A 204 -18.02 -22.56 -43.05
C GLU A 204 -18.87 -21.97 -41.93
N VAL A 205 -18.59 -20.72 -41.57
CA VAL A 205 -19.41 -19.97 -40.60
C VAL A 205 -20.79 -19.76 -41.20
N ASN A 206 -21.85 -20.09 -40.46
CA ASN A 206 -23.22 -19.85 -40.91
C ASN A 206 -23.43 -18.34 -41.15
N PRO A 207 -23.74 -17.89 -42.38
CA PRO A 207 -23.85 -16.46 -42.72
C PRO A 207 -25.05 -15.77 -42.04
N ASN A 208 -25.99 -16.55 -41.48
CA ASN A 208 -27.12 -16.03 -40.70
C ASN A 208 -26.85 -16.00 -39.19
N ASN A 209 -25.65 -16.39 -38.74
CA ASN A 209 -25.24 -16.20 -37.35
C ASN A 209 -24.88 -14.74 -37.12
N SER A 210 -25.76 -14.00 -36.44
CA SER A 210 -25.55 -12.58 -36.12
C SER A 210 -24.37 -12.33 -35.17
N ALA A 211 -23.84 -13.36 -34.50
CA ALA A 211 -22.65 -13.22 -33.65
C ALA A 211 -21.37 -12.97 -34.47
N CYS A 212 -21.28 -13.47 -35.70
CA CYS A 212 -20.09 -13.32 -36.56
C CYS A 212 -20.31 -12.33 -37.72
N SER A 213 -21.47 -11.69 -37.80
CA SER A 213 -21.78 -10.72 -38.86
C SER A 213 -21.18 -9.35 -38.52
N GLY A 214 -20.11 -8.95 -39.24
CA GLY A 214 -19.57 -7.59 -39.19
C GLY A 214 -18.17 -7.42 -38.60
N LYS A 215 -17.44 -8.50 -38.31
CA LYS A 215 -16.02 -8.45 -37.89
C LYS A 215 -15.14 -9.21 -38.89
N VAL A 216 -14.88 -8.59 -40.04
CA VAL A 216 -13.72 -8.87 -40.91
C VAL A 216 -13.04 -7.54 -41.19
#